data_AF-A0A316HH05-F1
#
_entry.id   AF-A0A316HH05-F1
#
_cell.length_a   1.000
_cell.length_b   1.000
_cell.length_c   1.000
_cell.angle_alpha   90.00
_cell.angle_beta   90.00
_cell.angle_gamma   90.00
#
_symmetry.space_group_name_H-M   'P 1'
#
loop_
_entity.id
_entity.type
_entity.pdbx_description
1 polymer ?
#
loop_
_entity_poly.entity_id
_entity_poly.type
_entity_poly.pdbx_seq_one_letter_code
_entity_poly.pdbx_strand_id
1 'polypeptide(L)'
;MWATTWEQEANEFIGPRLGLPELEWIDFGGRGADHRDGHHGKVPAITEWAGTRPIAWLDDEFQPRDAGWAAARPGTLLVPVDPRKGIGIEHLEQVRTFLTRGERRSDHAGRWT
;
A
#
# COMPACT_ATOMS: atom_id res chain seq x y z
N MET A 1 1.02 7.63 4.43
CA MET A 1 1.76 7.66 3.15
C MET A 1 0.79 7.66 2.00
N TRP A 2 1.08 8.44 0.96
CA TRP A 2 0.40 8.41 -0.32
C TRP A 2 1.12 7.50 -1.32
N ALA A 3 0.36 6.60 -1.95
CA ALA A 3 0.77 5.80 -3.09
C ALA A 3 -0.22 6.00 -4.25
N THR A 4 -0.61 7.25 -4.47
CA THR A 4 -1.55 7.66 -5.53
C THR A 4 -0.78 8.33 -6.67
N THR A 5 -1.31 8.26 -7.89
CA THR A 5 -0.74 8.97 -9.06
C THR A 5 -0.79 10.49 -8.94
N TRP A 6 -1.49 11.02 -7.93
CA TRP A 6 -1.42 12.43 -7.52
C TRP A 6 -0.10 12.79 -6.83
N GLU A 7 0.65 11.79 -6.35
CA GLU A 7 1.98 12.01 -5.78
C GLU A 7 1.99 13.11 -4.70
N GLN A 8 2.87 14.11 -4.80
CA GLN A 8 2.92 15.24 -3.87
C GLN A 8 1.61 16.04 -3.84
N GLU A 9 0.91 16.15 -4.97
CA GLU A 9 -0.31 16.95 -5.11
C GLU A 9 -1.44 16.41 -4.22
N ALA A 10 -1.37 15.14 -3.78
CA ALA A 10 -2.30 14.58 -2.80
C ALA A 10 -2.30 15.36 -1.47
N ASN A 11 -1.15 15.90 -1.05
CA ASN A 11 -1.07 16.74 0.16
C ASN A 11 -1.69 18.12 -0.03
N GLU A 12 -1.78 18.63 -1.26
CA GLU A 12 -2.42 19.91 -1.55
C GLU A 12 -3.93 19.77 -1.75
N PHE A 13 -4.36 18.76 -2.51
CA PHE A 13 -5.75 18.65 -2.94
C PHE A 13 -6.57 17.64 -2.13
N ILE A 14 -5.97 16.59 -1.57
CA ILE A 14 -6.73 15.51 -0.91
C ILE A 14 -6.61 15.61 0.61
N GLY A 15 -5.39 15.63 1.15
CA GLY A 15 -5.10 15.59 2.58
C GLY A 15 -5.93 16.56 3.44
N PRO A 16 -5.94 17.88 3.12
CA PRO A 16 -6.68 18.87 3.90
C PRO A 16 -8.19 18.63 3.96
N ARG A 17 -8.78 18.09 2.88
CA ARG A 17 -10.23 17.81 2.81
C ARG A 17 -10.63 16.62 3.68
N LEU A 18 -9.67 15.72 3.95
CA LEU A 18 -9.83 14.57 4.83
C LEU A 18 -9.36 14.86 6.27
N GLY A 19 -8.88 16.07 6.55
CA GLY A 19 -8.30 16.43 7.85
C GLY A 19 -6.99 15.68 8.16
N LEU A 20 -6.31 15.18 7.13
CA LEU A 20 -5.03 14.49 7.28
C LEU A 20 -3.87 15.49 7.38
N PRO A 21 -2.82 15.18 8.15
CA PRO A 21 -1.57 15.93 8.06
C PRO A 21 -0.92 15.71 6.70
N GLU A 22 0.13 16.47 6.40
CA GLU A 22 1.03 16.13 5.29
C GLU A 22 1.59 14.71 5.49
N LEU A 23 1.45 13.87 4.48
CA LEU A 23 1.97 12.51 4.49
C LEU A 23 3.14 12.40 3.50
N GLU A 24 4.12 11.57 3.83
CA GLU A 24 5.11 11.10 2.86
C GLU A 24 4.40 10.49 1.63
N TRP A 25 5.02 10.59 0.46
CA TRP A 25 4.50 10.08 -0.80
C TRP A 25 5.59 9.34 -1.59
N ILE A 26 5.18 8.50 -2.53
CA ILE A 26 6.09 7.77 -3.43
C ILE A 26 6.06 8.43 -4.81
N ASP A 27 7.24 8.78 -5.32
CA ASP A 27 7.42 9.26 -6.70
C ASP A 27 7.36 8.07 -7.67
N PHE A 28 6.43 8.11 -8.63
CA PHE A 28 6.28 7.08 -9.65
C PHE A 28 6.93 7.48 -10.98
N GLY A 29 7.54 8.67 -11.08
CA GLY A 29 8.18 9.18 -12.28
C GLY A 29 7.22 9.27 -13.47
N GLY A 30 5.93 9.55 -13.20
CA GLY A 30 4.87 9.57 -14.21
C GLY A 30 4.43 8.20 -14.73
N ARG A 31 4.91 7.09 -14.14
CA ARG A 31 4.60 5.71 -14.58
C ARG A 31 3.55 5.01 -13.72
N GLY A 32 3.01 5.67 -12.70
CA GLY A 32 2.07 5.02 -11.76
C GLY A 32 0.81 4.47 -12.45
N ALA A 33 0.38 5.11 -13.54
CA ALA A 33 -0.75 4.67 -14.37
C ALA A 33 -0.37 3.65 -15.46
N ASP A 34 0.93 3.42 -15.72
CA ASP A 34 1.43 2.55 -16.78
C ASP A 34 1.37 1.07 -16.36
N HIS A 35 0.16 0.51 -16.29
CA HIS A 35 0.00 -0.92 -16.05
C HIS A 35 0.57 -1.73 -17.21
N ARG A 36 1.41 -2.72 -16.90
CA ARG A 36 2.12 -3.50 -17.92
C ARG A 36 2.29 -4.94 -17.51
N ASP A 37 2.19 -5.84 -18.47
CA ASP A 37 2.41 -7.29 -18.31
C ASP A 37 1.50 -7.93 -17.24
N GLY A 38 0.36 -7.31 -16.93
CA GLY A 38 -0.60 -7.75 -15.91
C GLY A 38 -0.28 -7.27 -14.49
N HIS A 39 0.62 -6.30 -14.34
CA HIS A 39 0.98 -5.65 -13.08
C HIS A 39 0.54 -4.19 -13.03
N HIS A 40 0.21 -3.72 -11.83
CA HIS A 40 -0.03 -2.30 -11.59
C HIS A 40 1.28 -1.50 -11.76
N GLY A 41 1.20 -0.39 -12.51
CA GLY A 41 2.34 0.50 -12.79
C GLY A 41 3.08 1.05 -11.56
N LYS A 42 2.43 1.10 -10.38
CA LYS A 42 3.04 1.54 -9.11
C LYS A 42 3.90 0.47 -8.44
N VAL A 43 3.76 -0.81 -8.83
CA VAL A 43 4.45 -1.95 -8.18
C VAL A 43 5.98 -1.77 -8.10
N PRO A 44 6.69 -1.33 -9.15
CA PRO A 44 8.15 -1.15 -9.07
C PRO A 44 8.58 -0.14 -7.99
N ALA A 45 8.00 1.05 -8.00
CA ALA A 45 8.34 2.11 -7.04
C ALA A 45 7.89 1.76 -5.61
N ILE A 46 6.71 1.13 -5.44
CA ILE A 46 6.28 0.62 -4.13
C ILE A 46 7.24 -0.45 -3.62
N THR A 47 7.73 -1.34 -4.49
CA THR A 47 8.69 -2.38 -4.11
C THR A 47 10.00 -1.79 -3.64
N GLU A 48 10.54 -0.84 -4.41
CA GLU A 48 11.78 -0.14 -4.06
C GLU A 48 11.63 0.63 -2.76
N TRP A 49 10.60 1.47 -2.66
CA TRP A 49 10.31 2.23 -1.45
C TRP A 49 10.18 1.30 -0.25
N ALA A 50 9.33 0.28 -0.33
CA ALA A 50 9.03 -0.61 0.80
C ALA A 50 10.26 -1.39 1.29
N GLY A 51 11.24 -1.70 0.42
CA GLY A 51 12.45 -2.42 0.82
C GLY A 51 12.12 -3.81 1.35
N THR A 52 12.28 -4.06 2.65
CA THR A 52 11.83 -5.31 3.32
C THR A 52 10.66 -5.09 4.27
N ARG A 53 10.15 -3.86 4.38
CA ARG A 53 9.09 -3.49 5.31
C ARG A 53 7.77 -4.14 4.91
N PRO A 54 6.97 -4.61 5.88
CA PRO A 54 5.61 -5.02 5.62
C PRO A 54 4.77 -3.86 5.09
N ILE A 55 3.87 -4.13 4.15
CA ILE A 55 2.95 -3.14 3.58
C ILE A 55 1.53 -3.69 3.54
N ALA A 56 0.56 -2.82 3.84
CA ALA A 56 -0.84 -3.02 3.47
C ALA A 56 -1.19 -1.93 2.45
N TRP A 57 -1.56 -2.34 1.25
CA TRP A 57 -1.86 -1.43 0.14
C TRP A 57 -3.34 -1.52 -0.21
N LEU A 58 -4.03 -0.39 -0.07
CA LEU A 58 -5.42 -0.21 -0.44
C LEU A 58 -5.46 0.51 -1.79
N ASP A 59 -6.07 -0.10 -2.80
CA ASP A 59 -6.13 0.45 -4.16
C ASP A 59 -7.32 -0.16 -4.91
N ASP A 60 -7.85 0.55 -5.89
CA ASP A 60 -8.94 0.11 -6.76
C ASP A 60 -8.46 -0.46 -8.10
N GLU A 61 -7.18 -0.27 -8.44
CA GLU A 61 -6.63 -0.59 -9.77
C GLU A 61 -5.74 -1.83 -9.80
N PHE A 62 -5.87 -2.75 -8.84
CA PHE A 62 -5.08 -3.99 -8.86
C PHE A 62 -5.26 -4.80 -10.15
N GLN A 63 -4.14 -5.34 -10.63
CA GLN A 63 -4.04 -6.12 -11.86
C GLN A 63 -3.89 -7.62 -11.56
N PRO A 64 -4.20 -8.51 -12.53
CA PRO A 64 -4.27 -9.96 -12.29
C PRO A 64 -3.02 -10.61 -11.71
N ARG A 65 -1.82 -10.05 -11.93
CA ARG A 65 -0.56 -10.62 -11.42
C ARG A 65 -0.09 -10.02 -10.10
N ASP A 66 -0.73 -8.97 -9.58
CA ASP A 66 -0.28 -8.28 -8.36
C ASP A 66 -0.39 -9.18 -7.13
N ALA A 67 -1.37 -10.08 -7.10
CA ALA A 67 -1.47 -11.10 -6.05
C ALA A 67 -0.23 -12.01 -6.00
N GLY A 68 0.37 -12.33 -7.16
CA GLY A 68 1.60 -13.10 -7.24
C GLY A 68 2.82 -12.32 -6.72
N TRP A 69 2.90 -11.03 -7.05
CA TRP A 69 3.93 -10.13 -6.48
C TRP A 69 3.80 -10.01 -4.96
N ALA A 70 2.58 -9.79 -4.45
CA ALA A 70 2.32 -9.71 -3.02
C ALA A 70 2.67 -11.01 -2.29
N ALA A 71 2.34 -12.17 -2.87
CA ALA A 71 2.69 -13.46 -2.28
C ALA A 71 4.21 -13.70 -2.21
N ALA A 72 4.97 -13.14 -3.15
CA ALA A 72 6.44 -13.22 -3.17
C ALA A 72 7.13 -12.27 -2.17
N ARG A 73 6.41 -11.27 -1.61
CA ARG A 73 6.91 -10.37 -0.57
C ARG A 73 6.27 -10.70 0.79
N PRO A 74 7.02 -11.31 1.72
CA PRO A 74 6.51 -11.57 3.06
C PRO A 74 6.03 -10.30 3.75
N GLY A 75 4.82 -10.34 4.31
CA GLY A 75 4.23 -9.17 4.94
C GLY A 75 3.67 -8.16 3.94
N THR A 76 3.13 -8.61 2.81
CA THR A 76 2.32 -7.75 1.92
C THR A 76 0.86 -8.16 1.98
N LEU A 77 -0.02 -7.19 2.22
CA LEU A 77 -1.47 -7.32 2.10
C LEU A 77 -1.96 -6.38 0.98
N LEU A 78 -2.73 -6.94 0.04
CA LEU A 78 -3.50 -6.15 -0.93
C LEU A 78 -4.95 -6.08 -0.47
N VAL A 79 -5.52 -4.88 -0.48
CA VAL A 79 -6.89 -4.61 -0.05
C VAL A 79 -7.61 -3.89 -1.19
N PRO A 80 -8.31 -4.61 -2.08
CA PRO A 80 -9.06 -3.99 -3.16
C PRO A 80 -10.15 -3.06 -2.64
N VAL A 81 -10.24 -1.85 -3.17
CA VAL A 81 -11.25 -0.85 -2.81
C VAL A 81 -12.19 -0.64 -4.00
N ASP A 82 -13.51 -0.60 -3.75
CA ASP A 82 -14.46 -0.17 -4.79
C ASP A 82 -14.40 1.35 -4.93
N PRO A 83 -14.02 1.91 -6.11
CA PRO A 83 -13.83 3.34 -6.28
C PRO A 83 -15.12 4.15 -6.10
N ARG A 84 -16.29 3.50 -6.23
CA ARG A 84 -17.60 4.16 -6.03
C ARG A 84 -17.97 4.28 -4.56
N LYS A 85 -17.32 3.51 -3.68
CA LYS A 85 -17.61 3.46 -2.24
C LYS A 85 -16.48 4.06 -1.41
N GLY A 86 -15.25 3.99 -1.92
CA GLY A 86 -14.06 4.43 -1.21
C GLY A 86 -13.68 3.50 -0.06
N ILE A 87 -12.71 3.94 0.73
CA ILE A 87 -12.19 3.20 1.88
C ILE A 87 -13.23 3.21 3.01
N GLY A 88 -13.65 2.01 3.41
CA GLY A 88 -14.60 1.76 4.49
C GLY A 88 -13.95 1.13 5.74
N ILE A 89 -14.75 0.96 6.79
CA ILE A 89 -14.29 0.39 8.07
C ILE A 89 -13.75 -1.03 7.89
N GLU A 90 -14.39 -1.85 7.07
CA GLU A 90 -13.98 -3.21 6.77
C GLU A 90 -12.56 -3.28 6.19
N HIS A 91 -12.17 -2.32 5.36
CA HIS A 91 -10.82 -2.23 4.81
C HIS A 91 -9.81 -1.89 5.92
N LEU A 92 -10.16 -0.94 6.80
CA LEU A 92 -9.31 -0.56 7.93
C LEU A 92 -9.14 -1.69 8.96
N GLU A 93 -10.18 -2.51 9.17
CA GLU A 93 -10.13 -3.68 10.04
C GLU A 93 -9.22 -4.79 9.48
N GLN A 94 -9.23 -5.01 8.17
CA GLN A 94 -8.29 -5.92 7.49
C GLN A 94 -6.84 -5.46 7.71
N VAL A 95 -6.56 -4.17 7.51
CA VAL A 95 -5.23 -3.58 7.73
C VAL A 95 -4.82 -3.72 9.20
N ARG A 96 -5.70 -3.40 10.14
CA ARG A 96 -5.43 -3.53 11.59
C ARG A 96 -5.11 -4.97 11.98
N THR A 97 -5.86 -5.93 11.45
CA THR A 97 -5.62 -7.36 11.70
C THR A 97 -4.26 -7.80 11.13
N PHE A 98 -3.90 -7.30 9.96
CA PHE A 98 -2.60 -7.56 9.35
C PHE A 98 -1.44 -6.99 10.17
N LEU A 99 -1.54 -5.74 10.63
CA LEU A 99 -0.49 -5.08 11.43
C LEU A 99 -0.26 -5.79 12.78
N THR A 100 -1.33 -6.11 13.50
CA THR A 100 -1.25 -6.82 14.79
C THR A 100 -0.71 -8.25 14.67
N ARG A 101 -0.92 -8.93 13.53
CA ARG A 101 -0.28 -10.22 13.23
C ARG A 101 1.20 -10.07 12.90
N GLY A 102 1.61 -8.95 12.32
CA GLY A 102 3.01 -8.62 12.04
C GLY A 102 3.82 -8.42 13.32
N GLU A 103 3.30 -7.61 14.24
CA GLU A 103 3.93 -7.30 15.53
C GLU A 103 4.24 -8.57 16.35
N ARG A 104 3.27 -9.48 16.46
CA ARG A 104 3.46 -10.74 17.21
C ARG A 104 4.53 -11.67 16.62
N ARG A 105 4.82 -11.60 15.31
CA ARG A 105 5.90 -12.39 14.70
C ARG A 105 7.28 -11.76 14.96
N SER A 106 7.36 -10.44 15.03
CA SER A 106 8.59 -9.71 15.36
C SER A 106 9.02 -9.97 16.82
N ASP A 107 8.07 -10.05 17.75
CA ASP A 107 8.33 -10.30 19.17
C ASP A 107 8.91 -11.71 19.47
N HIS A 108 8.64 -12.69 18.61
CA HIS A 108 9.16 -14.07 18.76
C HIS A 108 10.55 -14.25 18.13
N ALA A 109 11.02 -13.31 17.31
CA ALA A 109 12.34 -13.38 16.70
C ALA A 109 13.46 -12.84 17.61
N GLY A 110 13.12 -12.25 18.76
CA GLY A 110 14.07 -11.55 19.65
C GLY A 110 14.52 -12.29 20.92
N ARG A 111 14.20 -13.58 21.10
CA ARG A 111 14.56 -14.32 22.32
C ARG A 111 15.41 -15.55 22.05
N TRP A 112 16.63 -15.34 21.58
CA TRP A 112 17.74 -16.30 21.73
C TRP A 112 19.08 -15.54 21.70
N THR A 113 19.49 -15.02 22.85
CA THR A 113 20.89 -14.80 23.26
C THR A 113 20.95 -14.87 24.78
#